data_AF-A0A3M1YIA4-F1
#
_entry.id   AF-A0A3M1YIA4-F1
#
_cell.length_a   1.000
_cell.length_b   1.000
_cell.length_c   1.000
_cell.angle_alpha   90.00
_cell.angle_beta   90.00
_cell.angle_gamma   90.00
#
_symmetry.space_group_name_H-M   'P 1'
#
loop_
_entity.id
_entity.type
_entity.pdbx_description
1 polymer ?
#
loop_
_entity_poly.entity_id
_entity_poly.type
_entity_poly.pdbx_seq_one_letter_code
_entity_poly.pdbx_strand_id
1 'polypeptide(L)'
;KAGKEYLKYLNKLWSEKIADKEERIKFILASFNTGVGHVLDARSLAEKYGKDKNKWSDVAYFLEKKSKPEFYRDPVVKFGYCRGHETVKYVSEILTRYKHYQNNLV
;
A
#
# COMPACT_ATOMS: atom_id res chain seq x y z
N LYS A 1 7.14 -10.28 19.44
CA LYS A 1 5.85 -10.97 19.23
C LYS A 1 4.81 -10.12 18.49
N ALA A 2 4.54 -8.87 18.92
CA ALA A 2 3.50 -8.01 18.32
C ALA A 2 3.63 -7.75 16.79
N GLY A 3 4.83 -7.41 16.29
CA GLY A 3 5.02 -7.11 14.85
C GLY A 3 4.72 -8.28 13.91
N LYS A 4 5.03 -9.52 14.33
CA LYS A 4 4.70 -10.73 13.57
C LYS A 4 3.19 -10.94 13.48
N GLU A 5 2.47 -10.74 14.60
CA GLU A 5 1.01 -10.89 14.62
C GLU A 5 0.33 -9.80 13.78
N TYR A 6 0.86 -8.57 13.79
CA TYR A 6 0.35 -7.50 12.92
C TYR A 6 0.55 -7.82 11.44
N LEU A 7 1.72 -8.33 11.04
CA LEU A 7 1.95 -8.78 9.66
C LEU A 7 1.02 -9.93 9.25
N LYS A 8 0.75 -10.89 10.14
CA LYS A 8 -0.24 -11.96 9.87
C LYS A 8 -1.64 -11.38 9.67
N TYR A 9 -2.04 -10.43 10.52
CA TYR A 9 -3.32 -9.73 10.38
C TYR A 9 -3.42 -9.03 9.02
N LEU A 10 -2.39 -8.25 8.63
CA LEU A 10 -2.35 -7.58 7.33
C LEU A 10 -2.40 -8.58 6.18
N ASN A 11 -1.64 -9.68 6.27
CA ASN A 11 -1.66 -10.72 5.23
C ASN A 11 -3.05 -11.33 5.07
N LYS A 12 -3.75 -11.66 6.18
CA LYS A 12 -5.13 -12.15 6.12
C LYS A 12 -6.04 -11.14 5.44
N LEU A 13 -6.04 -9.90 5.93
CA LEU A 13 -6.86 -8.82 5.39
C LEU A 13 -6.68 -8.62 3.88
N TRP A 14 -5.42 -8.56 3.42
CA TRP A 14 -5.12 -8.31 2.01
C TRP A 14 -5.32 -9.54 1.13
N SER A 15 -5.21 -10.75 1.70
CA SER A 15 -5.49 -12.00 0.98
C SER A 15 -6.93 -12.16 0.54
N GLU A 16 -7.87 -11.62 1.31
CA GLU A 16 -9.29 -11.59 0.99
C GLU A 16 -9.63 -10.56 -0.11
N LYS A 17 -8.69 -9.68 -0.49
CA LYS A 17 -8.95 -8.54 -1.39
C LYS A 17 -8.12 -8.57 -2.67
N ILE A 18 -6.92 -9.13 -2.64
CA ILE A 18 -5.97 -9.12 -3.75
C ILE A 18 -5.46 -10.53 -3.96
N ALA A 19 -5.90 -11.20 -5.02
CA ALA A 19 -5.55 -12.60 -5.30
C ALA A 19 -4.07 -12.76 -5.67
N ASP A 20 -3.53 -11.84 -6.47
CA ASP A 20 -2.13 -11.82 -6.86
C ASP A 20 -1.21 -11.59 -5.65
N LYS A 21 -0.31 -12.54 -5.40
CA LYS A 21 0.62 -12.50 -4.27
C LYS A 21 1.68 -11.41 -4.42
N GLU A 22 2.17 -11.15 -5.63
CA GLU A 22 3.19 -10.13 -5.90
C GLU A 22 2.63 -8.72 -5.77
N GLU A 23 1.35 -8.53 -6.10
CA GLU A 23 0.66 -7.28 -5.80
C GLU A 23 0.42 -7.17 -4.29
N ARG A 24 -0.18 -8.20 -3.68
CA ARG A 24 -0.56 -8.21 -2.26
C ARG A 24 0.59 -7.85 -1.32
N ILE A 25 1.81 -8.32 -1.57
CA ILE A 25 2.96 -8.02 -0.69
C ILE A 25 3.22 -6.52 -0.58
N LYS A 26 3.02 -5.75 -1.66
CA LYS A 26 3.20 -4.29 -1.69
C LYS A 26 2.18 -3.59 -0.78
N PHE A 27 0.93 -4.04 -0.80
CA PHE A 27 -0.13 -3.52 0.07
C PHE A 27 0.11 -3.84 1.55
N ILE A 28 0.63 -5.03 1.86
CA ILE A 28 1.02 -5.40 3.22
C ILE A 28 2.13 -4.47 3.72
N LEU A 29 3.21 -4.29 2.94
CA LEU A 29 4.33 -3.42 3.30
C LEU A 29 3.88 -1.97 3.48
N ALA A 30 3.06 -1.44 2.56
CA ALA A 30 2.51 -0.09 2.67
C ALA A 30 1.68 0.08 3.95
N SER A 31 0.77 -0.87 4.23
CA SER A 31 -0.09 -0.84 5.42
C SER A 31 0.68 -0.96 6.73
N PHE A 32 1.82 -1.65 6.69
CA PHE A 32 2.71 -1.76 7.83
C PHE A 32 3.39 -0.41 8.15
N ASN A 33 3.78 0.34 7.13
CA ASN A 33 4.47 1.63 7.28
C ASN A 33 3.52 2.80 7.59
N THR A 34 2.40 2.91 6.86
CA THR A 34 1.51 4.10 6.90
C THR A 34 0.16 3.84 7.58
N GLY A 35 -0.12 2.58 7.91
CA GLY A 35 -1.42 2.14 8.39
C GLY A 35 -2.37 1.76 7.26
N VAL A 36 -3.19 0.75 7.54
CA VAL A 36 -4.14 0.17 6.57
C VAL A 36 -5.18 1.18 6.07
N GLY A 37 -5.61 2.12 6.93
CA GLY A 37 -6.64 3.10 6.59
C GLY A 37 -6.26 3.96 5.38
N HIS A 38 -5.03 4.46 5.35
CA HIS A 38 -4.58 5.28 4.23
C HIS A 38 -4.41 4.51 2.92
N VAL A 39 -4.01 3.24 3.00
CA VAL A 39 -3.95 2.35 1.82
C VAL A 39 -5.35 2.05 1.29
N LEU A 40 -6.33 1.84 2.18
CA LEU A 40 -7.74 1.68 1.78
C LEU A 40 -8.30 2.94 1.13
N ASP A 41 -8.00 4.13 1.66
CA ASP A 41 -8.38 5.39 0.99
C ASP A 41 -7.77 5.49 -0.40
N ALA A 42 -6.48 5.15 -0.56
CA ALA A 42 -5.83 5.17 -1.86
C ALA A 42 -6.44 4.16 -2.84
N ARG A 43 -6.95 3.02 -2.35
CA ARG A 43 -7.74 2.07 -3.16
C ARG A 43 -9.10 2.62 -3.57
N SER A 44 -9.80 3.29 -2.65
CA SER A 44 -11.07 3.96 -2.96
C SER A 44 -10.89 5.06 -3.99
N LEU A 45 -9.79 5.82 -3.90
CA LEU A 45 -9.40 6.80 -4.91
C LEU A 45 -9.11 6.11 -6.25
N ALA A 46 -8.31 5.03 -6.26
CA ALA A 46 -8.04 4.29 -7.49
C ALA A 46 -9.33 3.85 -8.19
N GLU A 47 -10.26 3.26 -7.45
CA GLU A 47 -11.58 2.87 -7.98
C GLU A 47 -12.39 4.06 -8.51
N LYS A 48 -12.51 5.14 -7.73
CA LYS A 48 -13.25 6.36 -8.11
C LYS A 48 -12.73 6.97 -9.40
N TYR A 49 -11.41 6.99 -9.59
CA TYR A 49 -10.76 7.61 -10.74
C TYR A 49 -10.45 6.60 -11.88
N GLY A 50 -11.13 5.45 -11.91
CA GLY A 50 -11.08 4.49 -13.02
C GLY A 50 -9.75 3.73 -13.14
N LYS A 51 -9.02 3.57 -12.04
CA LYS A 51 -7.78 2.80 -11.94
C LYS A 51 -8.00 1.47 -11.22
N ASP A 52 -7.05 0.55 -11.35
CA ASP A 52 -7.17 -0.76 -10.72
C ASP A 52 -6.78 -0.70 -9.23
N LYS A 53 -7.78 -0.83 -8.35
CA LYS A 53 -7.59 -0.85 -6.89
C LYS A 53 -6.80 -2.05 -6.35
N ASN A 54 -6.50 -3.04 -7.18
CA ASN A 54 -5.70 -4.22 -6.85
C ASN A 54 -4.29 -4.16 -7.43
N LYS A 55 -3.99 -3.16 -8.26
CA LYS A 55 -2.66 -2.91 -8.82
C LYS A 55 -1.93 -1.85 -7.99
N TRP A 56 -0.78 -2.21 -7.45
CA TRP A 56 0.02 -1.35 -6.59
C TRP A 56 0.43 -0.06 -7.26
N SER A 57 0.84 -0.08 -8.53
CA SER A 57 1.24 1.15 -9.23
C SER A 57 0.12 2.19 -9.28
N ASP A 58 -1.12 1.75 -9.50
CA ASP A 58 -2.30 2.61 -9.52
C ASP A 58 -2.64 3.13 -8.12
N VAL A 59 -2.56 2.27 -7.10
CA VAL A 59 -2.84 2.68 -5.71
C VAL A 59 -1.74 3.58 -5.13
N ALA A 60 -0.48 3.28 -5.44
CA ALA A 60 0.68 4.07 -5.04
C ALA A 60 0.57 5.50 -5.59
N TYR A 61 0.16 5.67 -6.85
CA TYR A 61 -0.09 6.97 -7.45
C TYR A 61 -1.04 7.83 -6.61
N PHE A 62 -2.15 7.27 -6.11
CA PHE A 62 -3.06 8.02 -5.25
C PHE A 62 -2.51 8.21 -3.84
N LEU A 63 -1.80 7.22 -3.30
CA LEU A 63 -1.20 7.32 -1.97
C LEU A 63 -0.21 8.50 -1.91
N GLU A 64 0.65 8.67 -2.91
CA GLU A 64 1.56 9.83 -3.00
C GLU A 64 0.81 11.16 -3.06
N LYS A 65 -0.33 11.17 -3.75
CA LYS A 65 -1.15 12.36 -3.96
C LYS A 65 -2.09 12.68 -2.80
N LYS A 66 -2.23 11.82 -1.80
CA LYS A 66 -2.97 12.10 -0.54
C LYS A 66 -2.32 13.19 0.35
N SER A 67 -1.24 13.82 -0.11
CA SER A 67 -0.73 15.07 0.45
C SER A 67 -1.45 16.31 -0.11
N LYS A 68 -2.13 16.17 -1.26
CA LYS A 68 -2.82 17.27 -1.95
C LYS A 68 -4.29 17.38 -1.50
N PRO A 69 -4.81 18.60 -1.27
CA PRO A 69 -6.19 18.81 -0.82
C PRO A 69 -7.24 18.16 -1.71
N GLU A 70 -7.03 18.14 -3.02
CA GLU A 70 -7.93 17.52 -4.00
C GLU A 70 -8.18 16.03 -3.74
N PHE A 71 -7.21 15.31 -3.17
CA PHE A 71 -7.34 13.88 -2.88
C PHE A 71 -7.64 13.59 -1.42
N TYR A 72 -7.01 14.29 -0.46
CA TYR A 72 -7.26 13.96 0.95
C TYR A 72 -8.62 14.47 1.46
N ARG A 73 -9.23 15.44 0.77
CA ARG A 73 -10.59 15.91 1.04
C ARG A 73 -11.64 15.24 0.14
N ASP A 74 -11.22 14.28 -0.68
CA ASP A 74 -12.16 13.56 -1.55
C ASP A 74 -13.20 12.81 -0.68
N PRO A 75 -14.50 12.85 -1.02
CA PRO A 75 -15.54 12.18 -0.24
C PRO A 75 -15.33 10.67 0.02
N VAL A 76 -14.55 9.98 -0.82
CA VAL A 76 -14.26 8.55 -0.61
C VAL A 76 -13.13 8.29 0.39
N VAL A 77 -12.40 9.32 0.79
CA VAL A 77 -11.29 9.26 1.75
C VAL A 77 -11.79 9.45 3.17
N LYS A 78 -11.45 8.51 4.05
CA LYS A 78 -11.90 8.49 5.45
C LYS A 78 -10.85 8.97 6.44
N PHE A 79 -9.57 8.74 6.14
CA PHE A 79 -8.47 9.02 7.08
C PHE A 79 -7.72 10.32 6.74
N GLY A 80 -8.16 11.06 5.72
CA GLY A 80 -7.62 12.37 5.39
C GLY A 80 -6.18 12.36 4.91
N TYR A 81 -5.44 13.40 5.30
CA TYR A 81 -4.09 13.70 4.82
C TYR A 81 -3.11 12.57 5.13
N CYS A 82 -2.26 12.23 4.15
CA CYS A 82 -1.20 11.26 4.32
C CYS A 82 0.04 11.68 3.50
N ARG A 83 1.23 11.55 4.09
CA ARG A 83 2.51 11.69 3.37
C ARG A 83 2.88 10.37 2.68
N GLY A 84 2.10 9.98 1.68
CA GLY A 84 2.22 8.67 1.05
C GLY A 84 3.51 8.44 0.26
N HIS A 85 4.25 9.49 -0.10
CA HIS A 85 5.53 9.36 -0.80
C HIS A 85 6.56 8.53 -0.01
N GLU A 86 6.68 8.77 1.31
CA GLU A 86 7.58 8.00 2.17
C GLU A 86 7.21 6.51 2.17
N THR A 87 5.92 6.21 2.15
CA THR A 87 5.42 4.83 2.12
C THR A 87 5.71 4.14 0.80
N VAL A 88 5.52 4.83 -0.33
CA VAL A 88 5.83 4.27 -1.65
C VAL A 88 7.32 4.01 -1.79
N LYS A 89 8.16 4.94 -1.30
CA LYS A 89 9.61 4.78 -1.23
C LYS A 89 9.99 3.57 -0.36
N TYR A 90 9.43 3.45 0.84
CA TYR A 90 9.65 2.31 1.74
C TYR A 90 9.35 0.96 1.06
N VAL A 91 8.21 0.85 0.36
CA VAL A 91 7.86 -0.39 -0.36
C VAL A 91 8.91 -0.72 -1.43
N SER A 92 9.34 0.27 -2.22
CA SER A 92 10.35 0.10 -3.25
C SER A 92 11.70 -0.36 -2.68
N GLU A 93 12.14 0.25 -1.58
CA GLU A 93 13.41 -0.08 -0.92
C GLU A 93 13.42 -1.51 -0.37
N ILE A 94 12.33 -1.93 0.28
CA ILE A 94 12.22 -3.29 0.82
C ILE A 94 12.21 -4.33 -0.29
N LEU A 95 11.45 -4.11 -1.37
CA LEU A 95 11.42 -5.04 -2.51
C LEU A 95 12.76 -5.11 -3.23
N THR A 96 13.44 -3.97 -3.40
CA THR A 96 14.78 -3.93 -3.99
C THR A 96 15.76 -4.74 -3.15
N ARG A 97 15.76 -4.52 -1.83
CA ARG A 97 16.61 -5.27 -0.90
C ARG A 97 16.29 -6.77 -0.88
N TYR A 98 15.02 -7.13 -0.92
CA TYR A 98 14.60 -8.53 -1.01
C TYR A 98 15.14 -9.21 -2.27
N LYS A 99 15.01 -8.56 -3.44
CA LYS A 99 15.57 -9.06 -4.70
C LYS A 99 17.10 -9.23 -4.63
N HIS A 100 17.81 -8.27 -4.03
CA HIS A 100 19.25 -8.40 -3.82
C HIS A 100 19.62 -9.61 -2.96
N TYR A 101 18.88 -9.87 -1.87
CA TYR A 101 19.13 -11.06 -1.06
C TYR A 101 18.83 -12.37 -1.80
N GLN A 102 17.80 -12.40 -2.65
CA GLN A 102 17.52 -13.58 -3.47
C GLN A 102 18.64 -13.85 -4.48
N ASN A 103 19.18 -12.81 -5.11
CA ASN A 103 20.25 -12.94 -6.09
C ASN A 103 21.61 -13.32 -5.47
N ASN A 104 21.86 -12.92 -4.21
CA ASN A 104 23.09 -13.23 -3.49
C ASN A 104 23.07 -14.61 -2.80
N LEU A 105 21.95 -15.34 -2.90
CA LEU A 105 21.81 -16.72 -2.40
C LEU A 105 22.07 -17.76 -3.51
N VAL A 106 22.63 -17.34 -4.64
CA VAL A 106 23.05 -18.17 -5.77
C VAL A 106 24.56 -18.16 -5.91
#